data_AF-A0A1I0DUD3-F1
#
_entry.id   AF-A0A1I0DUD3-F1
#
_cell.length_a   1.000
_cell.length_b   1.000
_cell.length_c   1.000
_cell.angle_alpha   90.00
_cell.angle_beta   90.00
_cell.angle_gamma   90.00
#
_symmetry.space_group_name_H-M   'P 1'
#
loop_
_entity.id
_entity.type
_entity.pdbx_description
1 polymer ?
#
loop_
_entity_poly.entity_id
_entity_poly.type
_entity_poly.pdbx_seq_one_letter_code
_entity_poly.pdbx_strand_id
1 'polypeptide(L)'
;MKKFMLFIGGLVALLILLANLGPMVILGLSVWLLYIIFKKFIKSDSAAGKVGWVILGLLVLSVTFSNMFAIVGLAAAYALYLVVKNWKNVEEDPAVDVVSEDNDPFTNFERQWAEINQ
;
A
#
# COMPACT_ATOMS: atom_id res chain seq x y z
N MET A 1 3.80 -7.49 21.43
CA MET A 1 2.65 -6.59 21.13
C MET A 1 2.64 -6.08 19.68
N LYS A 2 3.78 -5.71 19.08
CA LYS A 2 3.86 -5.17 17.71
C LYS A 2 3.20 -6.07 16.63
N LYS A 3 3.44 -7.38 16.65
CA LYS A 3 2.81 -8.33 15.69
C LYS A 3 1.28 -8.38 15.80
N PHE A 4 0.73 -8.33 17.02
CA PHE A 4 -0.72 -8.32 17.24
C PHE A 4 -1.36 -7.02 16.72
N MET A 5 -0.73 -5.87 16.94
CA MET A 5 -1.19 -4.60 16.37
C MET A 5 -1.13 -4.58 14.85
N LEU A 6 -0.04 -5.08 14.25
CA LEU A 6 0.10 -5.22 12.80
C LEU A 6 -0.96 -6.15 12.22
N PHE A 7 -1.30 -7.23 12.93
CA PHE A 7 -2.36 -8.16 12.51
C PHE A 7 -3.73 -7.50 12.50
N ILE A 8 -4.11 -6.80 13.58
CA ILE A 8 -5.40 -6.10 13.66
C ILE A 8 -5.46 -4.97 12.62
N GLY A 9 -4.40 -4.16 12.49
CA GLY A 9 -4.32 -3.13 11.47
C GLY A 9 -4.39 -3.68 10.05
N GLY A 10 -3.73 -4.81 9.79
CA GLY A 10 -3.81 -5.55 8.54
C GLY A 10 -5.23 -6.07 8.24
N LEU A 11 -5.92 -6.63 9.24
CA LEU A 11 -7.29 -7.09 9.09
C LEU A 11 -8.24 -5.93 8.74
N VAL A 12 -8.13 -4.80 9.43
CA VAL A 12 -8.92 -3.60 9.14
C VAL A 12 -8.64 -3.08 7.73
N ALA A 13 -7.36 -2.98 7.35
CA ALA A 13 -6.97 -2.56 6.00
C ALA A 13 -7.50 -3.53 4.92
N LEU A 14 -7.51 -4.84 5.18
CA LEU A 14 -8.09 -5.84 4.28
C LEU A 14 -9.59 -5.64 4.10
N LEU A 15 -10.34 -5.42 5.18
CA LEU A 15 -11.78 -5.17 5.11
C LEU A 15 -12.10 -3.89 4.32
N ILE A 16 -11.33 -2.82 4.54
CA ILE A 16 -11.49 -1.57 3.79
C ILE A 16 -11.19 -1.79 2.31
N LEU A 17 -10.13 -2.53 1.98
CA LEU A 17 -9.78 -2.85 0.59
C LEU A 17 -10.90 -3.64 -0.09
N LEU A 18 -11.41 -4.70 0.56
CA LEU A 18 -12.51 -5.52 0.05
C LEU A 18 -13.80 -4.71 -0.16
N ALA A 19 -14.13 -3.82 0.77
CA ALA A 19 -15.29 -2.94 0.64
C ALA A 19 -15.16 -1.94 -0.53
N ASN A 20 -13.94 -1.55 -0.90
CA ASN A 20 -13.68 -0.57 -1.95
C ASN A 20 -13.29 -1.19 -3.31
N LEU A 21 -13.25 -2.52 -3.42
CA LEU A 21 -12.78 -3.22 -4.62
C LEU A 21 -13.61 -2.89 -5.87
N GLY A 22 -14.94 -2.88 -5.75
CA GLY A 22 -15.84 -2.51 -6.85
C GLY A 22 -15.61 -1.07 -7.34
N PRO A 23 -15.72 -0.06 -6.46
CA PRO A 23 -15.43 1.34 -6.79
C PRO A 23 -14.02 1.56 -7.38
N MET A 24 -13.00 0.84 -6.91
CA MET A 24 -11.63 0.92 -7.47
C MET A 24 -11.58 0.49 -8.94
N VAL A 25 -12.26 -0.61 -9.29
CA VAL A 25 -12.32 -1.08 -10.67
C VAL A 25 -13.06 -0.07 -11.56
N ILE A 26 -14.20 0.44 -11.11
CA ILE A 26 -14.97 1.45 -11.85
C ILE A 26 -14.15 2.73 -12.02
N LEU A 27 -13.46 3.18 -10.97
CA LEU A 27 -12.60 4.36 -11.02
C LEU A 27 -11.50 4.17 -12.08
N GLY A 28 -10.78 3.04 -12.05
CA GLY A 28 -9.73 2.74 -13.02
C GLY A 28 -10.25 2.68 -14.47
N LEU A 29 -11.37 2.01 -14.69
CA LEU A 29 -12.02 1.93 -16.00
C LEU A 29 -12.51 3.30 -16.48
N SER A 30 -13.06 4.13 -15.59
CA SER A 30 -13.56 5.46 -15.94
C SER A 30 -12.44 6.40 -16.37
N VAL A 31 -11.28 6.36 -15.68
CA VAL A 31 -10.09 7.14 -16.06
C VAL A 31 -9.54 6.68 -17.40
N TRP A 32 -9.46 5.36 -17.63
CA TRP A 32 -9.05 4.81 -18.91
C TRP A 32 -10.00 5.21 -20.05
N LEU A 33 -11.32 5.17 -19.81
CA LEU A 33 -12.31 5.60 -20.79
C LEU A 33 -12.24 7.11 -21.07
N LEU A 34 -12.02 7.93 -20.04
CA LEU A 34 -11.77 9.38 -20.19
C LEU A 34 -10.59 9.65 -21.12
N TYR A 35 -9.51 8.87 -21.00
CA TYR A 35 -8.37 8.96 -21.91
C TYR A 35 -8.74 8.64 -23.37
N ILE A 36 -9.57 7.62 -23.59
CA ILE A 36 -10.07 7.27 -24.93
C ILE A 36 -10.95 8.39 -25.49
N ILE A 37 -11.88 8.92 -24.69
CA ILE A 37 -12.76 10.04 -25.07
C ILE A 37 -11.92 11.26 -25.45
N PHE A 38 -10.90 11.59 -24.65
CA PHE A 38 -10.00 12.70 -24.93
C PHE A 38 -9.25 12.51 -26.25
N LYS A 39 -8.73 11.30 -26.52
CA LYS A 39 -8.12 10.99 -27.82
C LYS A 39 -9.09 11.15 -28.99
N LYS A 40 -10.35 10.73 -28.83
CA LYS A 40 -11.38 10.83 -29.87
C LYS A 40 -11.84 12.28 -30.08
N PHE A 41 -11.91 13.07 -29.01
CA PHE A 41 -12.18 14.50 -29.06
C PHE A 41 -11.11 15.25 -29.88
N ILE A 42 -9.83 14.99 -29.62
CA ILE A 42 -8.72 15.59 -30.39
C ILE A 42 -8.78 15.21 -31.87
N LYS A 43 -9.09 13.95 -32.17
CA LYS A 43 -9.18 13.44 -33.56
C LYS A 43 -10.44 13.87 -34.30
N SER A 44 -11.39 14.54 -33.66
CA SER A 44 -12.65 14.92 -34.29
C SER A 44 -12.49 16.23 -35.05
N ASP A 45 -12.75 16.20 -36.37
CA ASP A 45 -12.67 17.41 -37.20
C ASP A 45 -13.96 18.24 -37.19
N SER A 46 -15.08 17.67 -36.75
CA SER A 46 -16.39 18.34 -36.76
C SER A 46 -16.76 18.97 -35.41
N ALA A 47 -17.41 20.14 -35.46
CA ALA A 47 -17.88 20.84 -34.26
C ALA A 47 -18.91 19.98 -33.47
N ALA A 48 -19.86 19.36 -34.17
CA ALA A 48 -20.86 18.49 -33.55
C ALA A 48 -20.22 17.25 -32.90
N GLY A 49 -19.21 16.65 -33.54
CA GLY A 49 -18.47 15.52 -32.98
C GLY A 49 -17.73 15.89 -31.69
N LYS A 50 -17.06 17.04 -31.68
CA LYS A 50 -16.41 17.57 -30.47
C LYS A 50 -17.40 17.79 -29.33
N VAL A 51 -18.55 18.40 -29.59
CA VAL A 51 -19.60 18.60 -28.58
C VAL A 51 -20.08 17.26 -28.01
N GLY A 52 -20.32 16.25 -28.86
CA GLY A 52 -20.70 14.91 -28.43
C GLY A 52 -19.68 14.25 -27.51
N TRP A 53 -18.38 14.34 -27.85
CA TRP A 53 -17.31 13.81 -27.00
C TRP A 53 -17.17 14.56 -25.68
N VAL A 54 -17.41 15.88 -25.65
CA VAL A 54 -17.41 16.67 -24.40
C VAL A 54 -18.54 16.22 -23.49
N ILE A 55 -19.76 16.08 -24.00
CA ILE A 55 -20.91 15.61 -23.20
C ILE A 55 -20.64 14.22 -22.63
N LEU A 56 -20.18 13.28 -23.46
CA LEU A 56 -19.82 11.94 -23.02
C LEU A 56 -18.69 11.98 -21.97
N GLY A 57 -17.69 12.83 -22.18
CA GLY A 57 -16.60 13.06 -21.24
C GLY A 57 -17.09 13.54 -19.88
N LEU A 58 -18.03 14.48 -19.83
CA LEU A 58 -18.63 14.98 -18.59
C LEU A 58 -19.43 13.91 -17.84
N LEU A 59 -20.14 13.04 -18.55
CA LEU A 59 -20.86 11.91 -17.94
C LEU A 59 -19.88 10.93 -17.29
N VAL A 60 -18.83 10.53 -18.02
CA VAL A 60 -17.80 9.62 -17.48
C VAL A 60 -17.05 10.27 -16.33
N LEU A 61 -16.74 11.56 -16.43
CA LEU A 61 -16.09 12.33 -15.36
C LEU A 61 -16.96 12.36 -14.10
N SER A 62 -18.28 12.48 -14.24
CA SER A 62 -19.21 12.42 -13.11
C SER A 62 -19.15 11.05 -12.40
N VAL A 63 -19.05 9.96 -13.17
CA VAL A 63 -18.85 8.60 -12.63
C VAL A 63 -17.50 8.50 -11.90
N THR A 64 -16.43 9.06 -12.47
CA THR A 64 -15.11 9.11 -11.83
C THR A 64 -15.19 9.82 -10.47
N PHE A 65 -15.79 11.00 -10.40
CA PHE A 65 -15.96 11.74 -9.14
C PHE A 65 -16.82 10.99 -8.12
N SER A 66 -17.88 10.32 -8.58
CA SER A 66 -18.76 9.53 -7.70
C SER A 66 -18.04 8.33 -7.07
N ASN A 67 -16.98 7.82 -7.71
CA ASN A 67 -16.16 6.70 -7.23
C ASN A 67 -14.82 7.15 -6.64
N MET A 68 -14.62 8.45 -6.39
CA MET A 68 -13.34 8.99 -5.91
C MET A 68 -12.97 8.47 -4.51
N PHE A 69 -13.94 8.07 -3.69
CA PHE A 69 -13.69 7.45 -2.39
C PHE A 69 -12.89 6.13 -2.48
N ALA A 70 -12.84 5.50 -3.66
CA ALA A 70 -12.00 4.34 -3.94
C ALA A 70 -10.50 4.59 -3.73
N ILE A 71 -10.06 5.87 -3.68
CA ILE A 71 -8.70 6.25 -3.28
C ILE A 71 -8.38 5.71 -1.86
N VAL A 72 -9.36 5.62 -0.98
CA VAL A 72 -9.20 5.02 0.35
C VAL A 72 -8.89 3.52 0.23
N GLY A 73 -9.51 2.82 -0.72
CA GLY A 73 -9.15 1.43 -1.04
C GLY A 73 -7.71 1.28 -1.52
N LEU A 74 -7.22 2.20 -2.37
CA LEU A 74 -5.81 2.23 -2.78
C LEU A 74 -4.87 2.46 -1.58
N ALA A 75 -5.22 3.40 -0.69
CA ALA A 75 -4.46 3.62 0.53
C ALA A 75 -4.45 2.37 1.44
N ALA A 76 -5.57 1.66 1.55
CA ALA A 76 -5.66 0.41 2.30
C ALA A 76 -4.81 -0.71 1.68
N ALA A 77 -4.78 -0.84 0.35
CA ALA A 77 -3.87 -1.76 -0.34
C ALA A 77 -2.39 -1.44 -0.04
N TYR A 78 -2.02 -0.16 -0.05
CA TYR A 78 -0.67 0.27 0.32
C TYR A 78 -0.35 -0.01 1.79
N ALA A 79 -1.31 0.24 2.70
CA ALA A 79 -1.16 -0.09 4.11
C ALA A 79 -0.95 -1.60 4.33
N LEU A 80 -1.68 -2.46 3.62
CA LEU A 80 -1.46 -3.92 3.65
C LEU A 80 -0.06 -4.29 3.18
N TYR A 81 0.41 -3.69 2.09
CA TYR A 81 1.78 -3.90 1.62
C TYR A 81 2.80 -3.54 2.70
N LEU A 82 2.61 -2.41 3.40
CA LEU A 82 3.48 -2.01 4.51
C LEU A 82 3.38 -2.99 5.70
N VAL A 83 2.20 -3.49 6.03
CA VAL A 83 2.03 -4.49 7.10
C VAL A 83 2.83 -5.75 6.76
N VAL A 84 2.73 -6.27 5.54
CA VAL A 84 3.49 -7.46 5.11
C VAL A 84 4.99 -7.18 5.08
N LYS A 85 5.41 -6.04 4.56
CA LYS A 85 6.83 -5.64 4.51
C LYS A 85 7.42 -5.52 5.91
N ASN A 86 6.72 -4.84 6.82
CA ASN A 86 7.18 -4.66 8.19
C ASN A 86 7.09 -5.94 9.02
N TRP A 87 6.18 -6.86 8.70
CA TRP A 87 6.14 -8.18 9.33
C TRP A 87 7.43 -8.96 9.09
N LYS A 88 7.99 -8.88 7.87
CA LYS A 88 9.29 -9.47 7.53
C LYS A 88 10.45 -8.75 8.22
N ASN A 89 10.42 -7.42 8.27
CA ASN A 89 11.45 -6.67 8.99
C ASN A 89 11.41 -6.89 10.51
N VAL A 90 10.26 -7.23 11.09
CA VAL A 90 10.16 -7.61 12.51
C VAL A 90 10.78 -9.00 12.76
N GLU A 91 10.96 -9.84 11.74
CA GLU A 91 11.78 -11.06 11.84
C GLU A 91 13.28 -10.74 11.83
N GLU A 92 13.67 -9.59 11.26
CA GLU A 92 15.06 -9.10 11.22
C GLU A 92 15.36 -8.02 12.27
N ASP A 93 14.37 -7.54 13.05
CA ASP A 93 14.56 -6.51 14.07
C ASP A 93 15.45 -7.07 15.19
N PRO A 94 16.72 -6.62 15.30
CA PRO A 94 17.59 -6.93 16.40
C PRO A 94 17.16 -6.01 17.54
N ALA A 95 15.95 -6.22 18.07
CA ALA A 95 15.54 -5.61 19.34
C ALA A 95 16.23 -6.31 20.54
N VAL A 96 17.48 -6.73 20.33
CA VAL A 96 18.51 -7.09 21.32
C VAL A 96 19.79 -6.33 20.93
N ASP A 97 19.68 -5.04 20.62
CA ASP A 97 20.82 -4.12 20.54
C ASP A 97 21.08 -3.48 21.91
N VAL A 98 21.00 -4.29 22.97
CA VAL A 98 21.68 -4.06 24.26
C VAL A 98 22.17 -5.42 24.73
N VAL A 99 23.18 -5.92 24.03
CA VAL A 99 24.30 -6.73 24.49
C VAL A 99 24.88 -7.30 23.21
N SER A 100 25.65 -6.47 22.51
CA SER A 100 26.78 -6.97 21.74
C SER A 100 27.85 -7.46 22.74
N GLU A 101 27.51 -8.43 23.58
CA GLU A 101 28.48 -9.43 24.00
C GLU A 101 28.45 -10.44 22.88
N ASP A 102 29.34 -10.21 21.93
CA ASP A 102 30.29 -11.24 21.58
C ASP A 102 29.65 -12.63 21.53
N ASN A 103 29.17 -13.03 20.34
CA ASN A 103 28.87 -14.44 20.03
C ASN A 103 30.16 -15.27 20.00
N ASP A 104 31.12 -14.95 20.85
CA ASP A 104 32.26 -15.75 21.14
C ASP A 104 31.84 -16.75 22.23
N PRO A 105 31.75 -18.06 21.91
CA PRO A 105 31.45 -19.10 22.88
C PRO A 105 32.51 -19.21 23.98
N PHE A 106 33.62 -18.46 23.90
CA PHE A 106 34.73 -18.43 24.85
C PHE A 106 34.66 -17.34 25.93
N THR A 107 33.75 -16.38 25.84
CA THR A 107 33.57 -15.30 26.85
C THR A 107 33.34 -15.82 28.27
N ASN A 108 32.60 -16.93 28.40
CA ASN A 108 32.38 -17.60 29.68
C ASN A 108 33.66 -18.22 30.26
N PHE A 109 34.55 -18.72 29.40
CA PHE A 109 35.81 -19.31 29.82
C PHE A 109 36.84 -18.25 30.22
N GLU A 110 36.88 -17.12 29.50
CA GLU A 110 37.77 -16.00 29.81
C GLU A 110 37.45 -15.37 31.16
N ARG A 111 36.15 -15.21 31.45
CA ARG A 111 35.68 -14.77 32.76
C ARG A 111 36.10 -15.73 33.88
N GLN A 112 35.92 -17.04 33.69
CA GLN A 112 36.34 -18.04 34.67
C GLN A 112 37.86 -18.08 34.86
N TRP A 113 38.63 -17.88 33.78
CA TRP A 113 40.09 -17.86 33.86
C TRP A 113 40.60 -16.63 34.63
N ALA A 114 39.97 -15.47 34.44
CA ALA A 114 40.29 -14.25 35.18
C ALA A 114 39.97 -14.38 36.68
N GLU A 115 38.88 -15.07 37.05
CA GLU A 115 38.51 -15.34 38.45
C GLU A 115 39.50 -16.28 39.15
N ILE A 116 40.11 -17.22 38.42
CA ILE A 116 41.07 -18.19 38.98
C ILE A 116 42.47 -17.58 39.16
N ASN A 117 42.82 -16.57 38.37
CA ASN A 117 44.13 -15.93 38.39
C ASN A 117 44.19 -14.63 39.24
N GLN A 118 43.15 -14.36 40.04
CA GLN A 118 43.17 -13.38 41.13
C GLN A 118 43.51 -14.04 42.47
#